data_AF-A0A954SS87-F1
#
_entry.id   AF-A0A954SS87-F1
#
_cell.length_a   1.000
_cell.length_b   1.000
_cell.length_c   1.000
_cell.angle_alpha   90.00
_cell.angle_beta   90.00
_cell.angle_gamma   90.00
#
_symmetry.space_group_name_H-M   'P 1'
#
loop_
_entity.id
_entity.type
_entity.pdbx_description
1 polymer ?
#
loop_
_entity_poly.entity_id
_entity_poly.type
_entity_poly.pdbx_seq_one_letter_code
_entity_poly.pdbx_strand_id
1 'polypeptide(L)'
;NVDPTTAGSDPAGALELSAIDACPPPPPLPESIKTANGSQSAAEQSPNVLTGRWAMLMQAMILEKGMQSFGENPDYTATLHKQERLGGKLGEVQTVQVKLRHEPFSVYMKWLTFDKGRELIYIEGENDGKILVQPGGWKGRLTGTLALDPTGHLAMSESRHPPSEAGLVRLAETLLSY
;
A
#
# COMPACT_ATOMS: atom_id res chain seq x y z
N ASN A 1 31.12 -1.43 12.71
CA ASN A 1 30.74 -2.48 13.66
C ASN A 1 29.51 -2.04 14.41
N VAL A 2 28.35 -2.02 13.72
CA VAL A 2 27.00 -2.09 14.28
C VAL A 2 26.14 -2.56 13.10
N ASP A 3 26.09 -3.87 12.89
CA ASP A 3 25.13 -4.44 11.94
C ASP A 3 23.75 -4.41 12.64
N PRO A 4 22.69 -3.88 12.01
CA PRO A 4 21.36 -3.96 12.59
C PRO A 4 20.97 -5.44 12.66
N THR A 5 20.88 -5.95 13.89
CA THR A 5 20.43 -7.30 14.17
C THR A 5 18.94 -7.39 13.84
N THR A 6 18.61 -8.17 12.81
CA THR A 6 17.24 -8.54 12.49
C THR A 6 16.69 -9.39 13.65
N ALA A 7 15.90 -8.78 14.53
CA ALA A 7 15.07 -9.52 15.45
C ALA A 7 13.92 -10.15 14.65
N GLY A 8 13.98 -11.46 14.46
CA GLY A 8 12.97 -12.21 13.72
C GLY A 8 13.60 -13.41 13.05
N SER A 9 13.89 -14.44 13.85
CA SER A 9 14.16 -15.78 13.32
C SER A 9 13.03 -16.18 12.38
N ASP A 10 13.36 -16.58 11.15
CA ASP A 10 12.43 -17.28 10.27
C ASP A 10 11.83 -18.46 11.06
N PRO A 11 10.51 -18.57 11.20
CA PRO A 11 9.94 -19.82 11.67
C PRO A 11 10.24 -20.85 10.57
N ALA A 12 11.18 -21.76 10.87
CA ALA A 12 11.34 -23.02 10.16
C ALA A 12 10.04 -23.82 10.33
N GLY A 13 9.09 -23.55 9.45
CA GLY A 13 7.72 -23.99 9.52
C GLY A 13 6.95 -23.32 8.40
N ALA A 14 7.21 -23.76 7.17
CA ALA A 14 6.38 -23.43 6.03
C ALA A 14 4.94 -23.90 6.33
N LEU A 15 4.11 -22.99 6.83
CA LEU A 15 2.68 -23.10 6.62
C LEU A 15 2.50 -22.89 5.12
N GLU A 16 2.33 -23.99 4.38
CA GLU A 16 1.80 -23.93 3.02
C GLU A 16 0.48 -23.19 3.09
N LEU A 17 0.49 -21.88 2.81
CA LEU A 17 -0.69 -21.18 2.35
C LEU A 17 -1.02 -21.82 1.01
N SER A 18 -1.98 -22.75 1.02
CA SER A 18 -2.67 -23.22 -0.18
C SER A 18 -3.02 -21.98 -1.00
N ALA A 19 -2.59 -21.98 -2.26
CA ALA A 19 -2.75 -20.90 -3.21
C ALA A 19 -4.09 -20.19 -2.99
N ILE A 20 -4.01 -18.98 -2.41
CA ILE A 20 -5.14 -18.07 -2.40
C ILE A 20 -5.40 -17.83 -3.88
N ASP A 21 -6.54 -18.34 -4.35
CA ASP A 21 -7.03 -18.17 -5.70
C ASP A 21 -6.68 -16.77 -6.21
N ALA A 22 -6.14 -16.74 -7.44
CA ALA A 22 -5.82 -15.51 -8.12
C ALA A 22 -6.91 -14.48 -7.86
N CYS A 23 -6.53 -13.32 -7.29
CA CYS A 23 -7.46 -12.24 -7.01
C CYS A 23 -8.35 -12.06 -8.25
N PRO A 24 -9.68 -12.19 -8.12
CA PRO A 24 -10.55 -12.11 -9.29
C PRO A 24 -10.26 -10.80 -10.02
N PRO A 25 -10.25 -10.80 -11.36
CA PRO A 25 -9.97 -9.58 -12.11
C PRO A 25 -10.90 -8.47 -11.61
N PRO A 26 -10.38 -7.25 -11.39
CA PRO A 26 -11.20 -6.16 -10.92
C PRO A 26 -12.41 -5.99 -11.85
N PRO A 27 -13.60 -5.69 -11.31
CA PRO A 27 -14.76 -5.46 -12.14
C PRO A 27 -14.44 -4.39 -13.20
N PRO A 28 -14.97 -4.52 -14.42
CA PRO A 28 -14.74 -3.54 -15.46
C PRO A 28 -15.14 -2.16 -14.96
N LEU A 29 -14.27 -1.17 -15.19
CA LEU A 29 -14.58 0.22 -14.87
C LEU A 29 -15.86 0.62 -15.60
N PRO A 30 -16.77 1.38 -14.96
CA PRO A 30 -17.96 1.86 -15.63
C PRO A 30 -17.58 2.67 -16.87
N GLU A 31 -18.20 2.34 -18.01
CA GLU A 31 -17.98 3.01 -19.30
C GLU A 31 -18.55 4.44 -19.25
N SER A 32 -17.75 5.36 -18.74
CA SER A 32 -18.05 6.77 -18.52
C SER A 32 -19.13 7.05 -17.47
N ILE A 33 -18.80 7.98 -16.58
CA ILE A 33 -19.80 8.73 -15.83
C ILE A 33 -20.42 9.67 -16.86
N LYS A 34 -21.65 9.39 -17.30
CA LYS A 34 -22.41 10.32 -18.12
C LYS A 34 -22.48 11.64 -17.36
N THR A 35 -21.83 12.68 -17.88
CA THR A 35 -22.00 14.05 -17.40
C THR A 35 -23.45 14.43 -17.65
N ALA A 36 -24.30 14.28 -16.64
CA ALA A 36 -25.70 14.63 -16.71
C ALA A 36 -25.81 16.16 -16.68
N ASN A 37 -25.78 16.77 -17.87
CA ASN A 37 -26.38 18.09 -18.04
C ASN A 37 -27.87 18.00 -17.70
N GLY A 38 -28.32 18.96 -16.90
CA GLY A 38 -29.58 18.93 -16.19
C GLY A 38 -30.79 18.61 -17.06
N SER A 39 -31.47 17.53 -16.69
CA SER A 39 -32.92 17.43 -16.69
C SER A 39 -33.27 16.29 -15.75
N GLN A 40 -34.06 16.61 -14.73
CA GLN A 40 -34.54 15.68 -13.71
C GLN A 40 -35.11 14.42 -14.37
N SER A 41 -34.40 13.30 -14.20
CA SER A 41 -35.01 11.98 -14.29
C SER A 41 -34.76 11.35 -12.93
N ALA A 42 -35.84 11.04 -12.23
CA ALA A 42 -35.79 10.29 -10.98
C ALA A 42 -35.20 8.91 -11.30
N ALA A 43 -33.87 8.81 -11.25
CA ALA A 43 -33.19 7.53 -11.22
C ALA A 43 -33.74 6.80 -9.99
N GLU A 44 -34.39 5.66 -10.23
CA GLU A 44 -34.86 4.76 -9.20
C GLU A 44 -33.75 4.61 -8.15
N GLN A 45 -33.94 5.25 -7.00
CA GLN A 45 -33.07 5.07 -5.85
C GLN A 45 -33.32 3.64 -5.40
N SER A 46 -32.48 2.70 -5.85
CA SER A 46 -32.50 1.33 -5.37
C SER A 46 -32.49 1.38 -3.84
N PRO A 47 -33.45 0.75 -3.15
CA PRO A 47 -33.63 0.90 -1.70
C PRO A 47 -32.41 0.47 -0.89
N ASN A 48 -31.47 -0.26 -1.50
CA ASN A 48 -30.24 -0.75 -0.89
C ASN A 48 -28.98 0.08 -1.25
N VAL A 49 -29.11 1.21 -1.94
CA VAL A 49 -27.96 2.04 -2.35
C VAL A 49 -28.02 3.38 -1.63
N LEU A 50 -27.08 3.61 -0.72
CA LEU A 50 -26.88 4.92 -0.13
C LEU A 50 -26.28 5.85 -1.19
N THR A 51 -26.81 7.07 -1.30
CA THR A 51 -26.30 8.10 -2.22
C THR A 51 -26.08 9.44 -1.52
N GLY A 52 -25.31 10.32 -2.14
CA GLY A 52 -25.04 11.68 -1.64
C GLY A 52 -24.40 11.70 -0.26
N ARG A 53 -24.83 12.64 0.59
CA ARG A 53 -24.26 12.86 1.94
C ARG A 53 -24.33 11.61 2.83
N TRP A 54 -25.41 10.84 2.76
CA TRP A 54 -25.57 9.63 3.59
C TRP A 54 -24.58 8.54 3.19
N ALA A 55 -24.29 8.38 1.90
CA ALA A 55 -23.25 7.47 1.45
C ALA A 55 -21.87 7.89 1.97
N MET A 56 -21.56 9.19 1.96
CA MET A 56 -20.29 9.71 2.48
C MET A 56 -20.16 9.47 3.99
N LEU A 57 -21.21 9.79 4.76
CA LEU A 57 -21.22 9.55 6.21
C LEU A 57 -21.06 8.07 6.54
N MET A 58 -21.76 7.19 5.82
CA MET A 58 -21.61 5.75 6.03
C MET A 58 -20.21 5.25 5.70
N GLN A 59 -19.61 5.73 4.59
CA GLN A 59 -18.24 5.39 4.24
C GLN A 59 -17.25 5.84 5.31
N ALA A 60 -17.38 7.06 5.82
CA ALA A 60 -16.55 7.57 6.91
C ALA A 60 -16.69 6.69 8.17
N MET A 61 -17.92 6.36 8.58
CA MET A 61 -18.16 5.47 9.72
C MET A 61 -17.53 4.08 9.54
N ILE A 62 -17.61 3.50 8.33
CA ILE A 62 -17.00 2.20 8.04
C ILE A 62 -15.47 2.28 8.12
N LEU A 63 -14.86 3.35 7.58
CA LEU A 63 -13.42 3.57 7.64
C LEU A 63 -12.93 3.76 9.07
N GLU A 64 -13.60 4.60 9.87
CA GLU A 64 -13.30 4.81 11.29
C GLU A 64 -13.36 3.50 12.09
N LYS A 65 -14.43 2.72 11.88
CA LYS A 65 -14.57 1.40 12.52
C LYS A 65 -13.46 0.43 12.09
N GLY A 66 -13.10 0.45 10.81
CA GLY A 66 -11.98 -0.34 10.29
C GLY A 66 -10.66 0.03 10.97
N MET A 67 -10.35 1.32 11.08
CA MET A 67 -9.16 1.82 11.76
C MET A 67 -9.12 1.39 13.23
N GLN A 68 -10.25 1.43 13.94
CA GLN A 68 -10.31 0.96 15.32
C GLN A 68 -9.96 -0.54 15.44
N SER A 69 -10.45 -1.37 14.52
CA SER A 69 -10.13 -2.81 14.50
C SER A 69 -8.66 -3.09 14.18
N PHE A 70 -8.04 -2.30 13.31
CA PHE A 70 -6.59 -2.37 13.08
C PHE A 70 -5.79 -1.86 14.28
N GLY A 71 -6.32 -0.92 15.08
CA GLY A 71 -5.69 -0.50 16.34
C GLY A 71 -5.51 -1.64 17.35
N GLU A 72 -6.35 -2.69 17.28
CA GLU A 72 -6.19 -3.90 18.12
C GLU A 72 -5.05 -4.82 17.65
N ASN A 73 -4.62 -4.69 16.40
CA ASN A 73 -3.58 -5.50 15.78
C ASN A 73 -2.37 -4.63 15.46
N PRO A 74 -1.31 -4.63 16.28
CA PRO A 74 -0.23 -3.64 16.18
C PRO A 74 0.59 -3.74 14.88
N ASP A 75 0.56 -4.87 14.20
CA ASP A 75 1.28 -5.14 12.96
C ASP A 75 0.57 -6.18 12.10
N TYR A 76 0.97 -6.26 10.83
CA TYR A 76 0.55 -7.31 9.92
C TYR A 76 1.55 -7.54 8.79
N THR A 77 1.39 -8.68 8.12
CA THR A 77 2.11 -8.98 6.87
C THR A 77 1.11 -9.19 5.74
N ALA A 78 1.49 -8.82 4.52
CA ALA A 78 0.63 -8.95 3.34
C ALA A 78 1.45 -9.12 2.06
N THR A 79 0.81 -9.67 1.04
CA THR A 79 1.30 -9.60 -0.34
C THR A 79 0.57 -8.49 -1.07
N LEU A 80 1.28 -7.43 -1.41
CA LEU A 80 0.76 -6.30 -2.17
C LEU A 80 0.95 -6.55 -3.67
N HIS A 81 -0.15 -6.55 -4.41
CA HIS A 81 -0.16 -6.48 -5.87
C HIS A 81 -0.37 -5.02 -6.28
N LYS A 82 0.67 -4.39 -6.82
CA LYS A 82 0.70 -2.96 -7.13
C LYS A 82 0.76 -2.75 -8.64
N GLN A 83 -0.09 -1.88 -9.16
CA GLN A 83 0.00 -1.39 -10.54
C GLN A 83 -0.41 0.08 -10.59
N GLU A 84 0.47 0.94 -11.11
CA GLU A 84 0.27 2.39 -11.12
C GLU A 84 0.44 3.00 -12.50
N ARG A 85 -0.24 4.14 -12.74
CA ARG A 85 -0.13 4.93 -13.98
C ARG A 85 0.76 6.15 -13.78
N LEU A 86 2.03 6.11 -14.11
CA LEU A 86 2.94 7.25 -13.92
C LEU A 86 3.13 8.00 -15.25
N GLY A 87 2.99 9.33 -15.22
CA GLY A 87 3.14 10.15 -16.44
C GLY A 87 2.22 9.73 -17.60
N GLY A 88 1.00 9.30 -17.30
CA GLY A 88 0.03 8.82 -18.31
C GLY A 88 0.22 7.37 -18.77
N LYS A 89 1.29 6.68 -18.38
CA LYS A 89 1.57 5.28 -18.78
C LYS A 89 1.29 4.31 -17.63
N LEU A 90 0.56 3.24 -17.91
CA LEU A 90 0.33 2.16 -16.93
C LEU A 90 1.60 1.32 -16.82
N GLY A 91 2.14 1.20 -15.60
CA GLY A 91 3.32 0.40 -15.31
C GLY A 91 3.04 -1.09 -15.27
N GLU A 92 4.11 -1.85 -15.10
CA GLU A 92 4.05 -3.29 -14.88
C GLU A 92 3.48 -3.62 -13.50
N VAL A 93 2.89 -4.80 -13.38
CA VAL A 93 2.39 -5.30 -12.09
C VAL A 93 3.57 -5.71 -11.22
N GLN A 94 3.64 -5.15 -10.01
CA GLN A 94 4.63 -5.49 -9.00
C GLN A 94 3.97 -6.33 -7.90
N THR A 95 4.61 -7.43 -7.53
CA THR A 95 4.24 -8.23 -6.36
C THR A 95 5.27 -7.97 -5.27
N VAL A 96 4.82 -7.49 -4.11
CA VAL A 96 5.66 -7.02 -3.01
C VAL A 96 5.22 -7.67 -1.71
N GLN A 97 6.13 -8.32 -0.99
CA GLN A 97 5.86 -8.71 0.40
C GLN A 97 6.01 -7.48 1.29
N VAL A 98 5.03 -7.27 2.16
CA VAL A 98 4.99 -6.14 3.08
C VAL A 98 4.91 -6.65 4.50
N LYS A 99 5.70 -6.07 5.39
CA LYS A 99 5.53 -6.15 6.84
C LYS A 99 5.31 -4.75 7.36
N LEU A 100 4.25 -4.53 8.10
CA LEU A 100 3.88 -3.20 8.57
C LEU A 100 3.58 -3.23 10.06
N ARG A 101 4.10 -2.26 10.79
CA ARG A 101 3.81 -2.00 12.20
C ARG A 101 3.25 -0.59 12.35
N HIS A 102 2.23 -0.41 13.18
CA HIS A 102 1.57 0.87 13.39
C HIS A 102 2.34 1.83 14.30
N GLU A 103 2.96 1.34 15.39
CA GLU A 103 3.65 2.20 16.35
C GLU A 103 5.01 1.63 16.88
N PRO A 104 6.12 2.40 16.76
CA PRO A 104 6.26 3.50 15.80
C PRO A 104 6.03 2.96 14.39
N PHE A 105 5.45 3.80 13.52
CA PHE A 105 5.11 3.38 12.16
C PHE A 105 6.36 2.84 11.47
N SER A 106 6.26 1.63 10.93
CA SER A 106 7.39 0.99 10.26
C SER A 106 6.87 0.15 9.11
N VAL A 107 7.56 0.21 7.98
CA VAL A 107 7.24 -0.60 6.82
C VAL A 107 8.51 -1.23 6.27
N TYR A 108 8.42 -2.53 6.02
CA TYR A 108 9.39 -3.28 5.25
C TYR A 108 8.72 -3.80 3.99
N MET A 109 9.39 -3.64 2.86
CA MET A 109 8.92 -4.08 1.55
C MET A 109 9.99 -4.90 0.84
N LYS A 110 9.59 -6.02 0.22
CA LYS A 110 10.47 -6.86 -0.60
C LYS A 110 9.81 -7.21 -1.93
N TRP A 111 10.45 -6.81 -3.03
CA TRP A 111 9.91 -7.04 -4.37
C TRP A 111 10.17 -8.48 -4.83
N LEU A 112 9.10 -9.18 -5.22
CA LEU A 112 9.14 -10.52 -5.78
C LEU A 112 9.21 -10.51 -7.32
N THR A 113 8.61 -9.49 -7.93
CA THR A 113 8.62 -9.24 -9.39
C THR A 113 9.13 -7.82 -9.68
N PHE A 114 9.33 -7.51 -10.97
CA PHE A 114 9.87 -6.25 -11.48
C PHE A 114 11.34 -5.97 -11.07
N ASP A 115 11.59 -5.67 -9.79
CA ASP A 115 12.93 -5.46 -9.23
C ASP A 115 13.23 -6.52 -8.16
N LYS A 116 13.33 -7.77 -8.61
CA LYS A 116 13.35 -8.95 -7.73
C LYS A 116 14.50 -8.88 -6.71
N GLY A 117 14.14 -8.95 -5.44
CA GLY A 117 15.07 -8.92 -4.32
C GLY A 117 15.44 -7.52 -3.84
N ARG A 118 14.87 -6.46 -4.43
CA ARG A 118 14.92 -5.13 -3.83
C ARG A 118 14.22 -5.17 -2.48
N GLU A 119 14.85 -4.59 -1.47
CA GLU A 119 14.32 -4.45 -0.13
C GLU A 119 14.30 -2.97 0.27
N LEU A 120 13.27 -2.58 1.01
CA LEU A 120 13.10 -1.24 1.54
C LEU A 120 12.66 -1.32 2.98
N ILE A 121 13.23 -0.49 3.84
CA ILE A 121 12.74 -0.27 5.20
C ILE A 121 12.58 1.21 5.49
N TYR A 122 11.50 1.55 6.16
CA TYR A 122 11.23 2.86 6.74
C TYR A 122 10.77 2.67 8.19
N ILE A 123 11.27 3.52 9.08
CA ILE A 123 10.88 3.55 10.49
C ILE A 123 10.72 5.02 10.86
N GLU A 124 9.53 5.39 11.30
CA GLU A 124 9.21 6.75 11.75
C GLU A 124 10.12 7.16 12.92
N GLY A 125 10.72 8.35 12.82
CA GLY A 125 11.63 8.87 13.85
C GLY A 125 13.06 8.30 13.83
N GLU A 126 13.39 7.39 12.91
CA GLU A 126 14.72 6.78 12.78
C GLU A 126 15.38 7.13 11.43
N ASN A 127 16.66 6.80 11.28
CA ASN A 127 17.44 6.97 10.04
C ASN A 127 17.37 8.40 9.44
N ASP A 128 17.33 9.42 10.27
CA ASP A 128 17.15 10.83 9.85
C ASP A 128 15.90 11.05 8.98
N GLY A 129 14.84 10.26 9.20
CA GLY A 129 13.60 10.29 8.41
C GLY A 129 13.74 9.70 7.01
N LYS A 130 14.81 8.96 6.72
CA LYS A 130 15.09 8.37 5.41
C LYS A 130 14.56 6.95 5.29
N ILE A 131 14.23 6.55 4.06
CA ILE A 131 14.10 5.15 3.72
C ILE A 131 15.49 4.56 3.46
N LEU A 132 15.68 3.31 3.86
CA LEU A 132 16.86 2.53 3.48
C LEU A 132 16.45 1.54 2.40
N VAL A 133 17.13 1.58 1.26
CA VAL A 133 16.84 0.73 0.09
C VAL A 133 18.05 -0.11 -0.24
N GLN A 134 17.87 -1.41 -0.30
CA GLN A 134 18.86 -2.35 -0.78
C GLN A 134 18.42 -2.87 -2.16
N PRO A 135 19.18 -2.60 -3.23
CA PRO A 135 18.85 -3.10 -4.56
C PRO A 135 18.87 -4.63 -4.62
N GLY A 136 18.09 -5.21 -5.54
CA GLY A 136 18.07 -6.65 -5.77
C GLY A 136 19.25 -7.18 -6.59
N GLY A 137 19.36 -8.50 -6.62
CA GLY A 137 20.26 -9.24 -7.52
C GLY A 137 21.75 -8.95 -7.32
N TRP A 138 22.52 -9.09 -8.41
CA TRP A 138 23.97 -8.86 -8.38
C TRP A 138 24.33 -7.40 -8.08
N LYS A 139 23.49 -6.45 -8.50
CA LYS A 139 23.69 -5.01 -8.24
C LYS A 139 23.71 -4.72 -6.74
N GLY A 140 22.75 -5.27 -5.99
CA GLY A 140 22.68 -5.11 -4.53
C GLY A 140 23.94 -5.55 -3.79
N ARG A 141 24.60 -6.61 -4.28
CA ARG A 141 25.85 -7.12 -3.68
C ARG A 141 27.03 -6.15 -3.83
N LEU A 142 26.99 -5.23 -4.80
CA LEU A 142 28.06 -4.28 -5.07
C LEU A 142 27.75 -2.87 -4.57
N THR A 143 26.48 -2.45 -4.61
CA THR A 143 26.10 -1.06 -4.32
C THR A 143 25.79 -0.80 -2.85
N GLY A 144 25.53 -1.85 -2.05
CA GLY A 144 25.14 -1.69 -0.64
C GLY A 144 23.77 -1.00 -0.48
N THR A 145 23.51 -0.54 0.74
CA THR A 145 22.26 0.13 1.14
C THR A 145 22.30 1.63 0.83
N LEU A 146 21.24 2.14 0.22
CA LEU A 146 21.05 3.55 -0.12
C LEU A 146 20.07 4.19 0.87
N ALA A 147 20.43 5.35 1.42
CA ALA A 147 19.53 6.16 2.24
C ALA A 147 18.89 7.26 1.39
N LEU A 148 17.56 7.23 1.21
CA LEU A 148 16.82 8.14 0.34
C LEU A 148 15.75 8.91 1.13
N ASP A 149 15.43 10.11 0.68
CA ASP A 149 14.24 10.83 1.14
C ASP A 149 12.98 10.07 0.69
N PRO A 150 12.01 9.76 1.58
CA PRO A 150 10.78 9.04 1.22
C PRO A 150 9.95 9.73 0.13
N THR A 151 10.01 11.06 0.07
CA THR A 151 9.29 11.91 -0.90
C THR A 151 10.18 12.38 -2.05
N GLY A 152 11.46 12.02 -2.02
CA GLY A 152 12.43 12.40 -3.04
C GLY A 152 12.18 11.74 -4.38
N HIS A 153 12.69 12.37 -5.45
CA HIS A 153 12.49 11.93 -6.83
C HIS A 153 12.81 10.45 -7.08
N LEU A 154 13.87 9.93 -6.46
CA LEU A 154 14.26 8.52 -6.61
C LEU A 154 13.27 7.56 -5.92
N ALA A 155 12.83 7.87 -4.70
CA ALA A 155 11.85 7.06 -3.96
C ALA A 155 10.47 7.05 -4.65
N MET A 156 10.11 8.18 -5.26
CA MET A 156 8.83 8.40 -5.94
C MET A 156 8.84 8.00 -7.43
N SER A 157 9.97 7.53 -7.96
CA SER A 157 10.13 7.24 -9.40
C SER A 157 9.15 6.16 -9.91
N GLU A 158 8.73 5.25 -9.03
CA GLU A 158 7.82 4.13 -9.32
C GLU A 158 6.53 4.16 -8.47
N SER A 159 6.20 5.30 -7.85
CA SER A 159 5.08 5.40 -6.91
C SER A 159 4.49 6.80 -6.88
N ARG A 160 3.16 6.90 -6.81
CA ARG A 160 2.49 8.17 -6.50
C ARG A 160 2.54 8.55 -5.02
N HIS A 161 2.68 7.56 -4.16
CA HIS A 161 2.69 7.74 -2.71
C HIS A 161 4.04 7.29 -2.15
N PRO A 162 4.59 8.03 -1.17
CA PRO A 162 5.80 7.63 -0.50
C PRO A 162 5.57 6.34 0.32
N PRO A 163 6.60 5.53 0.55
CA PRO A 163 6.49 4.34 1.41
C PRO A 163 6.00 4.65 2.83
N SER A 164 6.22 5.88 3.32
CA SER A 164 5.74 6.36 4.63
C SER A 164 4.21 6.43 4.74
N GLU A 165 3.48 6.42 3.62
CA GLU A 165 2.01 6.38 3.56
C GLU A 165 1.45 4.97 3.32
N ALA A 166 2.30 3.93 3.32
CA ALA A 166 1.85 2.57 3.08
C ALA A 166 0.94 2.07 4.21
N GLY A 167 0.00 1.19 3.85
CA GLY A 167 -0.83 0.45 4.79
C GLY A 167 -2.28 0.90 4.85
N LEU A 168 -3.13 0.02 5.41
CA LEU A 168 -4.58 0.20 5.41
C LEU A 168 -5.02 1.37 6.31
N VAL A 169 -4.36 1.56 7.46
CA VAL A 169 -4.66 2.66 8.37
C VAL A 169 -4.29 4.02 7.73
N ARG A 170 -3.08 4.14 7.17
CA ARG A 170 -2.64 5.36 6.46
C ARG A 170 -3.53 5.68 5.25
N LEU A 171 -3.97 4.66 4.52
CA LEU A 171 -4.92 4.82 3.43
C LEU A 171 -6.28 5.37 3.94
N ALA A 172 -6.81 4.82 5.03
CA ALA A 172 -8.05 5.29 5.63
C ALA A 172 -7.95 6.73 6.13
N GLU A 173 -6.84 7.10 6.80
CA GLU A 173 -6.54 8.48 7.21
C GLU A 173 -6.55 9.44 6.02
N THR A 174 -5.89 9.04 4.92
CA THR A 174 -5.82 9.82 3.69
C THR A 174 -7.22 10.03 3.10
N LEU A 175 -8.05 8.99 3.04
CA LEU A 175 -9.43 9.08 2.52
C LEU A 175 -10.34 9.96 3.38
N LEU A 176 -10.16 9.95 4.71
CA LEU A 176 -10.93 10.79 5.63
C LEU A 176 -10.49 12.26 5.66
N SER A 177 -9.31 12.56 5.13
CA SER A 177 -8.76 13.93 5.09
C SER A 177 -9.29 14.80 3.95
N TYR A 178 -9.97 14.20 2.95
CA TYR A 178 -10.62 14.88 1.82
C TYR A 178 -12.04 15.32 2.14
#